data_AF-A0AA39ZXV7-F1
#
_entry.id   AF-A0AA39ZXV7-F1
#
_cell.length_a   1.000
_cell.length_b   1.000
_cell.length_c   1.000
_cell.angle_alpha   90.00
_cell.angle_beta   90.00
_cell.angle_gamma   90.00
#
_symmetry.space_group_name_H-M   'P 1'
#
loop_
_entity.id
_entity.type
_entity.pdbx_description
1 polymer ?
#
loop_
_entity_poly.entity_id
_entity_poly.type
_entity_poly.pdbx_seq_one_letter_code
_entity_poly.pdbx_strand_id
1 'polypeptide(L)'
;MEYVGMGEGEREARRRELRERFEPAARAMPNTITGLAALANERIEDAIARGQFKNIPRGKGVERDSRANNPFIDTTEYIMNNMIKRQEIVPPWIEKQQELLKTAQNFRARLRNDWKRHASRMIASRGGSLQDQMSRAAEYARAEEVHNPRRRNVEQISVPTNSTEDVVMARMRQVQTSDPPDETPKSGDTEPPAPLSRPFRDPEWEAAERSYMELAITNLNAITRSYNLMAPELAKKPYFSLQRELDNCFAEVAPLLADVIKQRAAKPVGARIKPVTRPMGILEKLGSEGRGSVRVTESAAPHYGFREFWKDIWGAPKS
;
A
#
# COMPACT_ATOMS: atom_id res chain seq x y z
N MET A 1 -23.53 47.05 42.72
CA MET A 1 -23.33 46.01 41.69
C MET A 1 -22.10 45.21 42.12
N GLU A 2 -22.27 44.26 43.04
CA GLU A 2 -21.16 43.47 43.59
C GLU A 2 -21.02 42.16 42.79
N TYR A 3 -19.86 41.99 42.18
CA TYR A 3 -19.46 40.74 41.53
C TYR A 3 -19.11 39.72 42.61
N VAL A 4 -19.98 38.72 42.81
CA VAL A 4 -19.68 37.52 43.60
C VAL A 4 -18.62 36.73 42.85
N GLY A 5 -17.37 36.87 43.28
CA GLY A 5 -16.27 36.04 42.79
C GLY A 5 -16.50 34.58 43.19
N MET A 6 -16.49 33.67 42.20
CA MET A 6 -16.58 32.21 42.40
C MET A 6 -15.77 31.73 43.60
N GLY A 7 -16.35 30.85 44.42
CA GLY A 7 -15.72 30.33 45.63
C GLY A 7 -14.37 29.68 45.36
N GLU A 8 -13.45 29.79 46.32
CA GLU A 8 -12.07 29.30 46.17
C GLU A 8 -12.00 27.79 45.85
N GLY A 9 -12.90 27.00 46.45
CA GLY A 9 -13.04 25.57 46.17
C GLY A 9 -13.55 25.24 44.76
N GLU A 10 -14.44 26.06 44.20
CA GLU A 10 -14.91 25.87 42.82
C GLU A 10 -13.82 26.22 41.80
N ARG A 11 -12.97 27.21 42.11
CA ARG A 11 -11.82 27.56 41.28
C ARG A 11 -10.74 26.49 41.31
N GLU A 12 -10.52 25.84 42.45
CA GLU A 12 -9.57 24.72 42.55
C GLU A 12 -10.07 23.47 41.83
N ALA A 13 -11.35 23.13 41.97
CA ALA A 13 -11.97 22.04 41.20
C ALA A 13 -11.84 22.29 39.69
N ARG A 14 -12.15 23.52 39.23
CA ARG A 14 -11.97 23.90 37.83
C ARG A 14 -10.51 23.87 37.38
N ARG A 15 -9.55 24.25 38.25
CA ARG A 15 -8.12 24.17 37.96
C ARG A 15 -7.63 22.73 37.86
N ARG A 16 -8.12 21.85 38.73
CA ARG A 16 -7.81 20.41 38.70
C ARG A 16 -8.37 19.77 37.43
N GLU A 17 -9.62 20.05 37.07
CA GLU A 17 -10.22 19.57 35.82
C GLU A 17 -9.47 20.06 34.58
N LEU A 18 -9.04 21.32 34.56
CA LEU A 18 -8.23 21.85 33.47
C LEU A 18 -6.85 21.18 33.44
N ARG A 19 -6.21 20.99 34.59
CA ARG A 19 -4.89 20.35 34.68
C ARG A 19 -4.91 18.90 34.20
N GLU A 20 -5.90 18.12 34.62
CA GLU A 20 -6.11 16.73 34.16
C GLU A 20 -6.39 16.63 32.65
N ARG A 21 -7.11 17.61 32.07
CA ARG A 21 -7.34 17.68 30.61
C ARG A 21 -6.09 18.00 29.80
N PHE A 22 -5.11 18.67 30.41
CA PHE A 22 -3.90 19.15 29.74
C PHE A 22 -2.62 18.39 30.15
N GLU A 23 -2.72 17.31 30.95
CA GLU A 23 -1.56 16.45 31.23
C GLU A 23 -1.15 15.61 30.00
N PRO A 24 0.15 15.52 29.69
CA PRO A 24 0.66 14.78 28.54
C PRO A 24 0.41 13.25 28.64
N ALA A 25 0.20 12.72 29.83
CA ALA A 25 -0.12 11.30 30.06
C ALA A 25 -1.53 10.91 29.56
N ALA A 26 -2.48 11.85 29.52
CA ALA A 26 -3.86 11.58 29.11
C ALA A 26 -4.01 11.24 27.60
N ARG A 27 -2.97 11.47 26.80
CA ARG A 27 -2.96 11.22 25.34
C ARG A 27 -2.19 9.97 24.91
N ALA A 28 -1.46 9.31 25.80
CA ALA A 28 -0.74 8.08 25.45
C ALA A 28 -1.69 6.88 25.53
N MET A 29 -2.25 6.48 24.38
CA MET A 29 -3.02 5.23 24.30
C MET A 29 -2.04 4.04 24.41
N PRO A 30 -2.27 3.07 25.31
CA PRO A 30 -1.40 1.92 25.47
C PRO A 30 -1.47 1.02 24.23
N ASN A 31 -0.30 0.56 23.75
CA ASN A 31 -0.16 -0.23 22.52
C ASN A 31 -0.60 -1.71 22.64
N THR A 32 -1.17 -2.11 23.78
CA THR A 32 -1.58 -3.50 24.06
C THR A 32 -3.07 -3.58 24.38
N ILE A 33 -3.73 -4.66 23.94
CA ILE A 33 -5.18 -4.87 24.16
C ILE A 33 -5.50 -4.87 25.66
N THR A 34 -4.66 -5.49 26.47
CA THR A 34 -4.79 -5.52 27.94
C THR A 34 -4.58 -4.15 28.58
N GLY A 35 -3.62 -3.35 28.08
CA GLY A 35 -3.41 -1.99 28.55
C GLY A 35 -4.57 -1.07 28.17
N LEU A 36 -5.13 -1.24 26.97
CA LEU A 36 -6.30 -0.50 26.52
C LEU A 36 -7.53 -0.81 27.38
N ALA A 37 -7.72 -2.07 27.75
CA ALA A 37 -8.80 -2.51 28.62
C ALA A 37 -8.67 -1.92 30.03
N ALA A 38 -7.46 -1.88 30.60
CA ALA A 38 -7.20 -1.27 31.90
C ALA A 38 -7.46 0.25 31.89
N LEU A 39 -6.97 0.97 30.87
CA LEU A 39 -7.20 2.41 30.70
C LEU A 39 -8.69 2.71 30.43
N ALA A 40 -9.38 1.84 29.69
CA ALA A 40 -10.81 1.96 29.47
C ALA A 40 -11.58 1.78 30.78
N ASN A 41 -11.23 0.79 31.60
CA ASN A 41 -11.84 0.57 32.91
C ASN A 41 -11.59 1.76 33.84
N GLU A 42 -10.36 2.28 33.90
CA GLU A 42 -10.02 3.48 34.68
C GLU A 42 -10.87 4.68 34.23
N ARG A 43 -10.97 4.94 32.93
CA ARG A 43 -11.82 6.03 32.39
C ARG A 43 -13.31 5.82 32.65
N ILE A 44 -13.78 4.57 32.66
CA ILE A 44 -15.17 4.23 32.99
C ILE A 44 -15.42 4.51 34.47
N GLU A 45 -14.54 4.07 35.36
CA GLU A 45 -14.63 4.32 36.80
C GLU A 45 -14.58 5.81 37.12
N ASP A 46 -13.70 6.56 36.48
CA ASP A 46 -13.61 8.01 36.56
C ASP A 46 -14.89 8.72 36.09
N ALA A 47 -15.48 8.27 34.99
CA ALA A 47 -16.73 8.80 34.47
C ALA A 47 -17.94 8.42 35.34
N ILE A 48 -17.89 7.26 36.01
CA ILE A 48 -18.85 6.85 37.05
C ILE A 48 -18.70 7.75 38.28
N ALA A 49 -17.48 8.00 38.75
CA ALA A 49 -17.18 8.86 39.89
C ALA A 49 -17.63 10.32 39.64
N ARG A 50 -17.42 10.83 38.42
CA ARG A 50 -17.93 12.14 37.97
C ARG A 50 -19.45 12.17 37.74
N GLY A 51 -20.15 11.05 37.93
CA GLY A 51 -21.61 10.97 37.80
C GLY A 51 -22.13 11.14 36.38
N GLN A 52 -21.28 11.04 35.35
CA GLN A 52 -21.69 11.21 33.95
C GLN A 52 -22.71 10.15 33.51
N PHE A 53 -22.69 8.97 34.12
CA PHE A 53 -23.66 7.90 33.85
C PHE A 53 -25.04 8.11 34.49
N LYS A 54 -25.17 9.09 35.42
CA LYS A 54 -26.44 9.40 36.11
C LYS A 54 -27.36 10.27 35.26
N ASN A 55 -26.82 11.17 34.45
CA ASN A 55 -27.56 12.10 33.58
C ASN A 55 -27.66 11.64 32.12
N ILE A 56 -27.58 10.32 31.88
CA ILE A 56 -27.86 9.80 30.54
C ILE A 56 -29.39 9.84 30.37
N PRO A 57 -29.94 10.52 29.35
CA PRO A 57 -31.37 10.46 29.09
C PRO A 57 -31.74 8.99 28.84
N ARG A 58 -32.62 8.43 29.69
CA ARG A 58 -33.12 7.06 29.58
C ARG A 58 -34.60 7.15 29.24
N GLY A 59 -35.04 6.48 28.17
CA GLY A 59 -36.45 6.41 27.80
C GLY A 59 -36.75 6.71 26.33
N LYS A 60 -38.04 6.87 26.04
CA LYS A 60 -38.60 7.09 24.70
C LYS A 60 -38.33 8.55 24.28
N GLY A 61 -37.41 8.76 23.34
CA GLY A 61 -36.97 10.09 22.89
C GLY A 61 -35.45 10.26 22.76
N VAL A 62 -34.66 9.27 23.20
CA VAL A 62 -33.24 9.19 22.86
C VAL A 62 -33.14 8.77 21.40
N GLU A 63 -32.54 9.63 20.56
CA GLU A 63 -32.14 9.24 19.21
C GLU A 63 -31.07 8.16 19.30
N ARG A 64 -31.51 6.91 19.36
CA ARG A 64 -30.64 5.78 19.07
C ARG A 64 -30.35 5.83 17.58
N ASP A 65 -29.08 5.73 17.23
CA ASP A 65 -28.65 5.55 15.85
C ASP A 65 -29.50 4.44 15.21
N SER A 66 -30.36 4.78 14.25
CA SER A 66 -31.28 3.82 13.62
C SER A 66 -30.54 2.64 12.97
N ARG A 67 -29.25 2.83 12.65
CA ARG A 67 -28.35 1.81 12.10
C ARG A 67 -27.83 0.82 13.13
N ALA A 68 -27.90 1.13 14.43
CA ALA A 68 -27.51 0.22 15.51
C ALA A 68 -28.46 -0.98 15.63
N ASN A 69 -29.72 -0.81 15.21
CA ASN A 69 -30.73 -1.87 15.20
C ASN A 69 -30.85 -2.58 13.85
N ASN A 70 -29.92 -2.35 12.91
CA ASN A 70 -29.97 -3.01 11.61
C ASN A 70 -29.54 -4.48 11.76
N PRO A 71 -30.42 -5.48 11.51
CA PRO A 71 -30.07 -6.90 11.62
C PRO A 71 -28.97 -7.35 10.64
N PHE A 72 -28.73 -6.56 9.59
CA PHE A 72 -27.75 -6.86 8.54
C PHE A 72 -26.37 -6.23 8.78
N ILE A 73 -26.19 -5.44 9.85
CA ILE A 73 -24.90 -4.88 10.23
C ILE A 73 -24.50 -5.56 11.53
N ASP A 74 -23.35 -6.25 11.52
CA ASP A 74 -22.87 -6.88 12.75
C ASP A 74 -22.56 -5.81 13.81
N THR A 75 -22.82 -6.15 15.07
CA THR A 75 -22.62 -5.24 16.22
C THR A 75 -21.15 -4.79 16.29
N THR A 76 -20.22 -5.69 15.92
CA THR A 76 -18.79 -5.42 15.83
C THR A 76 -18.48 -4.37 14.76
N GLU A 77 -19.03 -4.52 13.56
CA GLU A 77 -18.85 -3.57 12.45
C GLU A 77 -19.43 -2.20 12.79
N TYR A 78 -20.61 -2.19 13.41
CA TYR A 78 -21.24 -0.97 13.88
C TYR A 78 -20.36 -0.24 14.90
N ILE A 79 -19.87 -0.94 15.93
CA ILE A 79 -18.98 -0.37 16.95
C ILE A 79 -17.67 0.12 16.33
N MET A 80 -17.07 -0.65 15.44
CA MET A 80 -15.81 -0.31 14.79
C MET A 80 -15.96 0.92 13.88
N ASN A 81 -17.01 0.96 13.06
CA ASN A 81 -17.34 2.14 12.24
C ASN A 81 -17.64 3.38 13.10
N ASN A 82 -18.27 3.19 14.25
CA ASN A 82 -18.55 4.27 15.18
C ASN A 82 -17.27 4.76 15.89
N MET A 83 -16.33 3.88 16.21
CA MET A 83 -15.02 4.24 16.76
C MET A 83 -14.20 5.07 15.76
N ILE A 84 -14.16 4.64 14.49
CA ILE A 84 -13.47 5.38 13.42
C ILE A 84 -14.06 6.79 13.28
N LYS A 85 -15.39 6.91 13.30
CA LYS A 85 -16.10 8.20 13.14
C LYS A 85 -15.98 9.11 14.35
N ARG A 86 -15.98 8.58 15.58
CA ARG A 86 -16.03 9.38 16.81
C ARG A 86 -14.68 9.70 17.42
N GLN A 87 -13.67 8.86 17.23
CA GLN A 87 -12.39 8.99 17.94
C GLN A 87 -11.21 9.33 17.02
N GLU A 88 -11.39 9.42 15.69
CA GLU A 88 -10.28 9.59 14.72
C GLU A 88 -9.15 8.54 14.87
N ILE A 89 -9.42 7.42 15.54
CA ILE A 89 -8.45 6.34 15.79
C ILE A 89 -8.64 5.26 14.73
N VAL A 90 -7.53 4.89 14.09
CA VAL A 90 -7.46 3.78 13.14
C VAL A 90 -7.29 2.48 13.93
N PRO A 91 -8.20 1.50 13.81
CA PRO A 91 -8.04 0.19 14.44
C PRO A 91 -6.67 -0.43 14.14
N PRO A 92 -6.00 -1.10 15.10
CA PRO A 92 -4.66 -1.64 14.92
C PRO A 92 -4.51 -2.60 13.72
N TRP A 93 -5.56 -3.33 13.36
CA TRP A 93 -5.55 -4.21 12.19
C TRP A 93 -5.53 -3.45 10.87
N ILE A 94 -6.03 -2.20 10.80
CA ILE A 94 -5.95 -1.35 9.61
C ILE A 94 -4.51 -0.87 9.40
N GLU A 95 -3.76 -0.55 10.45
CA GLU A 95 -2.33 -0.25 10.32
C GLU A 95 -1.57 -1.45 9.73
N LYS A 96 -1.85 -2.65 10.25
CA LYS A 96 -1.31 -3.91 9.69
C LYS A 96 -1.78 -4.15 8.26
N GLN A 97 -2.99 -3.71 7.90
CA GLN A 97 -3.46 -3.74 6.52
C GLN A 97 -2.61 -2.85 5.62
N GLN A 98 -2.35 -1.61 6.04
CA GLN A 98 -1.54 -0.66 5.27
C GLN A 98 -0.10 -1.17 5.14
N GLU A 99 0.46 -1.73 6.21
CA GLU A 99 1.77 -2.38 6.21
C GLU A 99 1.80 -3.54 5.21
N LEU A 100 0.81 -4.42 5.24
CA LEU A 100 0.69 -5.54 4.31
C LEU A 100 0.56 -5.09 2.85
N LEU A 101 -0.27 -4.09 2.58
CA LEU A 101 -0.46 -3.54 1.23
C LEU A 101 0.84 -2.92 0.71
N LYS A 102 1.52 -2.12 1.51
CA LYS A 102 2.79 -1.47 1.13
C LYS A 102 3.88 -2.50 0.88
N THR A 103 4.03 -3.49 1.77
CA THR A 103 5.02 -4.56 1.62
C THR A 103 4.75 -5.41 0.38
N ALA A 104 3.49 -5.78 0.13
CA ALA A 104 3.09 -6.53 -1.06
C ALA A 104 3.32 -5.72 -2.36
N GLN A 105 2.97 -4.42 -2.37
CA GLN A 105 3.22 -3.54 -3.50
C GLN A 105 4.71 -3.40 -3.81
N ASN A 106 5.55 -3.22 -2.79
CA ASN A 106 7.01 -3.13 -2.95
C ASN A 106 7.58 -4.44 -3.52
N PHE A 107 7.16 -5.58 -2.97
CA PHE A 107 7.55 -6.90 -3.47
C PHE A 107 7.16 -7.09 -4.94
N ARG A 108 5.89 -6.84 -5.30
CA ARG A 108 5.40 -6.96 -6.68
C ARG A 108 6.08 -5.97 -7.63
N ALA A 109 6.32 -4.74 -7.20
CA ALA A 109 7.01 -3.74 -8.01
C ALA A 109 8.45 -4.16 -8.30
N ARG A 110 9.17 -4.66 -7.30
CA ARG A 110 10.53 -5.20 -7.49
C ARG A 110 10.51 -6.40 -8.42
N LEU A 111 9.66 -7.39 -8.14
CA LEU A 111 9.55 -8.60 -8.95
C LEU A 111 9.27 -8.29 -10.43
N ARG A 112 8.31 -7.39 -10.72
CA ARG A 112 8.00 -6.96 -12.08
C ARG A 112 9.16 -6.24 -12.75
N ASN A 113 9.85 -5.36 -12.03
CA ASN A 113 10.98 -4.62 -12.57
C ASN A 113 12.16 -5.53 -12.89
N ASP A 114 12.47 -6.47 -12.00
CA ASP A 114 13.57 -7.41 -12.15
C ASP A 114 13.30 -8.36 -13.33
N TRP A 115 12.09 -8.93 -13.40
CA TRP A 115 11.68 -9.77 -14.52
C TRP A 115 11.67 -9.01 -15.86
N LYS A 116 11.04 -7.82 -15.90
CA LYS A 116 11.01 -6.97 -17.10
C LYS A 116 12.40 -6.63 -17.63
N ARG A 117 13.36 -6.38 -16.73
CA ARG A 117 14.76 -6.14 -17.09
C ARG A 117 15.46 -7.40 -17.59
N HIS A 118 15.21 -8.55 -16.97
CA HIS A 118 15.78 -9.83 -17.38
C HIS A 118 15.24 -10.25 -18.75
N ALA A 119 13.92 -10.35 -18.90
CA ALA A 119 13.25 -10.76 -20.13
C ALA A 119 13.62 -9.86 -21.32
N SER A 120 13.61 -8.54 -21.15
CA SER A 120 14.02 -7.63 -22.25
C SER A 120 15.50 -7.76 -22.62
N ARG A 121 16.39 -8.15 -21.69
CA ARG A 121 17.80 -8.46 -22.01
C ARG A 121 17.91 -9.76 -22.78
N MET A 122 17.17 -10.80 -22.36
CA MET A 122 17.20 -12.11 -22.98
C MET A 122 16.62 -12.10 -24.40
N ILE A 123 15.53 -11.38 -24.63
CA ILE A 123 14.95 -11.24 -25.98
C ILE A 123 15.92 -10.47 -26.89
N ALA A 124 16.56 -9.42 -26.38
CA ALA A 124 17.53 -8.64 -27.14
C ALA A 124 18.85 -9.41 -27.40
N SER A 125 19.32 -10.23 -26.45
CA SER A 125 20.57 -11.00 -26.60
C SER A 125 20.48 -12.10 -27.65
N ARG A 126 19.26 -12.58 -27.95
CA ARG A 126 19.02 -13.51 -29.07
C ARG A 126 19.24 -12.89 -30.46
N GLY A 127 19.44 -11.57 -30.55
CA GLY A 127 19.72 -10.85 -31.80
C GLY A 127 18.51 -10.70 -32.73
N GLY A 128 18.73 -10.12 -33.91
CA GLY A 128 17.68 -9.82 -34.92
C GLY A 128 17.34 -8.34 -35.02
N SER A 129 16.47 -7.98 -35.97
CA SER A 129 15.99 -6.61 -36.12
C SER A 129 15.09 -6.20 -34.94
N LEU A 130 14.88 -4.89 -34.75
CA LEU A 130 13.99 -4.40 -33.69
C LEU A 130 12.56 -4.95 -33.85
N GLN A 131 12.08 -5.04 -35.11
CA GLN A 131 10.76 -5.56 -35.40
C GLN A 131 10.64 -7.04 -35.05
N ASP A 132 11.69 -7.85 -35.32
CA ASP A 132 11.71 -9.27 -34.95
C ASP A 132 11.74 -9.47 -33.43
N GLN A 133 12.42 -8.58 -32.70
CA GLN A 133 12.42 -8.64 -31.23
C GLN A 133 11.04 -8.30 -30.67
N MET A 134 10.34 -7.33 -31.28
CA MET A 134 8.99 -6.95 -30.90
C MET A 134 7.97 -8.05 -31.25
N SER A 135 8.07 -8.68 -32.42
CA SER A 135 7.18 -9.78 -32.81
C SER A 135 7.35 -10.98 -31.87
N ARG A 136 8.58 -11.38 -31.54
CA ARG A 136 8.85 -12.44 -30.55
C ARG A 136 8.29 -12.12 -29.17
N ALA A 137 8.42 -10.87 -28.72
CA ALA A 137 7.84 -10.45 -27.45
C ALA A 137 6.30 -10.51 -27.47
N ALA A 138 5.68 -10.17 -28.61
CA ALA A 138 4.24 -10.29 -28.81
C ALA A 138 3.79 -11.76 -28.88
N GLU A 139 4.55 -12.65 -29.52
CA GLU A 139 4.31 -14.09 -29.52
C GLU A 139 4.34 -14.65 -28.09
N TYR A 140 5.33 -14.27 -27.28
CA TYR A 140 5.37 -14.66 -25.88
C TYR A 140 4.19 -14.10 -25.09
N ALA A 141 3.75 -12.87 -25.35
CA ALA A 141 2.56 -12.32 -24.73
C ALA A 141 1.29 -13.13 -25.07
N ARG A 142 1.13 -13.54 -26.33
CA ARG A 142 0.02 -14.41 -26.77
C ARG A 142 0.09 -15.79 -26.10
N ALA A 143 1.28 -16.39 -26.02
CA ALA A 143 1.48 -17.67 -25.34
C ALA A 143 1.14 -17.61 -23.84
N GLU A 144 1.53 -16.52 -23.17
CA GLU A 144 1.20 -16.29 -21.75
C GLU A 144 -0.29 -16.11 -21.53
N GLU A 145 -1.00 -15.42 -22.42
CA GLU A 145 -2.45 -15.21 -22.28
C GLU A 145 -3.23 -16.54 -22.34
N VAL A 146 -2.78 -17.47 -23.19
CA VAL A 146 -3.36 -18.82 -23.29
C VAL A 146 -3.05 -19.67 -22.06
N HIS A 147 -1.82 -19.62 -21.55
CA HIS A 147 -1.41 -20.44 -20.41
C HIS A 147 -1.89 -19.88 -19.06
N ASN A 148 -1.86 -18.56 -18.92
CA ASN A 148 -2.17 -17.83 -17.70
C ASN A 148 -3.05 -16.60 -18.02
N PRO A 149 -4.37 -16.82 -18.16
CA PRO A 149 -5.29 -15.73 -18.45
C PRO A 149 -5.28 -14.72 -17.30
N ARG A 150 -5.09 -13.44 -17.64
CA ARG A 150 -5.05 -12.36 -16.65
C ARG A 150 -6.38 -12.29 -15.93
N ARG A 151 -6.37 -12.52 -14.61
CA ARG A 151 -7.52 -12.21 -13.76
C ARG A 151 -7.64 -10.68 -13.69
N ARG A 152 -8.58 -10.12 -14.44
CA ARG A 152 -8.94 -8.70 -14.34
C ARG A 152 -9.33 -8.41 -12.88
N ASN A 153 -8.89 -7.28 -12.34
CA ASN A 153 -9.31 -6.86 -11.00
C ASN A 153 -10.84 -6.80 -10.99
N VAL A 154 -11.47 -7.55 -10.08
CA VAL A 154 -12.93 -7.67 -9.98
C VAL A 154 -13.60 -6.30 -9.85
N GLU A 155 -12.91 -5.33 -9.24
CA GLU A 155 -13.34 -3.93 -9.08
C GLU A 155 -13.43 -3.14 -10.40
N GLN A 156 -12.81 -3.61 -11.49
CA GLN A 156 -12.91 -3.01 -12.82
C GLN A 156 -13.96 -3.67 -13.71
N ILE A 157 -14.68 -4.67 -13.18
CA ILE A 157 -15.88 -5.19 -13.85
C ILE A 157 -16.96 -4.15 -13.61
N SER A 158 -17.12 -3.22 -14.55
CA SER A 158 -18.32 -2.39 -14.62
C SER A 158 -19.50 -3.32 -14.85
N VAL A 159 -20.12 -3.78 -13.76
CA VAL A 159 -21.42 -4.46 -13.83
C VAL A 159 -22.37 -3.44 -14.46
N PRO A 160 -22.89 -3.66 -15.67
CA PRO A 160 -23.85 -2.74 -16.26
C PRO A 160 -25.06 -2.69 -15.32
N THR A 161 -25.42 -1.49 -14.85
CA THR A 161 -26.59 -1.25 -14.00
C THR A 161 -27.93 -1.61 -14.67
N ASN A 162 -27.90 -2.09 -15.92
CA ASN A 162 -29.04 -2.55 -16.70
C ASN A 162 -29.21 -4.08 -16.75
N SER A 163 -28.43 -4.85 -15.98
CA SER A 163 -28.64 -6.30 -15.84
C SER A 163 -29.53 -6.62 -14.64
N THR A 164 -30.69 -5.98 -14.54
CA THR A 164 -31.84 -6.60 -13.88
C THR A 164 -32.53 -7.49 -14.90
N GLU A 165 -32.58 -8.78 -14.63
CA GLU A 165 -33.33 -9.77 -15.42
C GLU A 165 -34.85 -9.60 -15.19
N ASP A 166 -35.39 -8.42 -15.49
CA ASP A 166 -36.84 -8.19 -15.49
C ASP A 166 -37.39 -8.32 -16.92
N VAL A 167 -38.32 -9.26 -17.10
CA VAL A 167 -38.98 -9.61 -18.38
C VAL A 167 -39.59 -8.38 -19.08
N VAL A 168 -39.96 -7.35 -18.32
CA VAL A 168 -40.56 -6.10 -18.81
C VAL A 168 -39.54 -5.21 -19.54
N MET A 169 -38.29 -5.17 -19.07
CA MET A 169 -37.22 -4.34 -19.67
C MET A 169 -36.66 -4.96 -20.98
N ALA A 170 -36.74 -6.27 -21.13
CA ALA A 170 -36.37 -6.98 -22.36
C ALA A 170 -37.30 -6.65 -23.54
N ARG A 171 -38.60 -6.48 -23.28
CA ARG A 171 -39.59 -6.12 -24.32
C ARG A 171 -39.42 -4.69 -24.83
N MET A 172 -38.99 -3.76 -23.98
CA MET A 172 -38.79 -2.36 -24.37
C MET A 172 -37.57 -2.20 -25.31
N ARG A 173 -36.58 -3.09 -25.21
CA ARG A 173 -35.42 -3.18 -26.14
C ARG A 173 -35.79 -3.60 -27.55
N GLN A 174 -36.78 -4.48 -27.72
CA GLN A 174 -37.19 -4.97 -29.04
C GLN A 174 -37.97 -3.94 -29.86
N VAL A 175 -38.50 -2.89 -29.24
CA VAL A 175 -39.34 -1.89 -29.92
C VAL A 175 -38.52 -0.72 -30.48
N GLN A 176 -37.24 -0.56 -30.10
CA GLN A 176 -36.39 0.56 -30.56
C GLN A 176 -35.37 0.22 -31.66
N THR A 177 -35.32 -1.02 -32.16
CA THR A 177 -34.36 -1.39 -33.22
C THR A 177 -35.09 -1.86 -34.47
N SER A 178 -35.45 -0.91 -35.35
CA SER A 178 -35.77 -1.17 -36.75
C SER A 178 -34.96 -0.21 -37.65
N ASP A 179 -33.81 -0.74 -38.08
CA ASP A 179 -33.00 -0.48 -39.29
C ASP A 179 -32.23 0.85 -39.53
N PRO A 180 -31.12 0.84 -40.33
CA PRO A 180 -30.59 -0.23 -41.21
C PRO A 180 -29.11 -0.66 -40.92
N PRO A 181 -28.57 -1.66 -41.65
CA PRO A 181 -27.31 -2.32 -41.35
C PRO A 181 -26.16 -1.76 -42.21
N ASP A 182 -25.16 -1.14 -41.59
CA ASP A 182 -23.80 -1.16 -42.11
C ASP A 182 -22.83 -0.74 -41.00
N GLU A 183 -22.15 -1.72 -40.40
CA GLU A 183 -20.83 -1.56 -39.80
C GLU A 183 -20.36 -2.97 -39.42
N THR A 184 -19.70 -3.60 -40.38
CA THR A 184 -18.80 -4.73 -40.13
C THR A 184 -17.92 -4.40 -38.91
N PRO A 185 -17.86 -5.24 -37.86
CA PRO A 185 -16.78 -5.10 -36.91
C PRO A 185 -15.47 -5.35 -37.67
N LYS A 186 -14.63 -4.32 -37.75
CA LYS A 186 -13.24 -4.46 -38.20
C LYS A 186 -12.56 -5.46 -37.27
N SER A 187 -12.57 -6.72 -37.68
CA SER A 187 -11.63 -7.74 -37.28
C SER A 187 -10.24 -7.24 -37.66
N GLY A 188 -9.55 -6.63 -36.71
CA GLY A 188 -8.12 -6.36 -36.82
C GLY A 188 -7.39 -7.68 -36.96
N ASP A 189 -6.83 -7.91 -38.14
CA ASP A 189 -5.68 -8.77 -38.44
C ASP A 189 -5.65 -10.13 -37.71
N THR A 190 -6.39 -11.10 -38.24
CA THR A 190 -6.10 -12.52 -37.98
C THR A 190 -4.94 -12.95 -38.88
N GLU A 191 -3.73 -12.62 -38.45
CA GLU A 191 -2.54 -13.38 -38.82
C GLU A 191 -2.76 -14.83 -38.32
N PRO A 192 -2.47 -15.88 -39.13
CA PRO A 192 -2.78 -17.26 -38.76
C PRO A 192 -2.17 -17.61 -37.39
N PRO A 193 -2.84 -18.43 -36.56
CA PRO A 193 -2.31 -18.82 -35.26
C PRO A 193 -1.01 -19.61 -35.49
N ALA A 194 0.11 -18.91 -35.29
CA ALA A 194 1.41 -19.55 -35.18
C ALA A 194 1.31 -20.67 -34.12
N PRO A 195 2.02 -21.81 -34.30
CA PRO A 195 1.98 -22.91 -33.35
C PRO A 195 2.27 -22.36 -31.95
N LEU A 196 1.39 -22.67 -30.98
CA LEU A 196 1.40 -22.14 -29.62
C LEU A 196 2.81 -22.27 -29.03
N SER A 197 3.55 -21.15 -29.06
CA SER A 197 4.90 -21.11 -28.53
C SER A 197 4.84 -21.29 -27.03
N ARG A 198 5.83 -21.95 -26.44
CA ARG A 198 5.88 -22.09 -24.99
C ARG A 198 6.01 -20.71 -24.36
N PRO A 199 5.31 -20.44 -23.24
CA PRO A 199 5.44 -19.18 -22.53
C PRO A 199 6.91 -18.93 -22.14
N PHE A 200 7.33 -17.67 -22.12
CA PHE A 200 8.72 -17.32 -21.85
C PHE A 200 9.03 -17.44 -20.35
N ARG A 201 9.79 -18.48 -19.99
CA ARG A 201 10.20 -18.81 -18.62
C ARG A 201 11.67 -19.18 -18.62
N ASP A 202 12.45 -18.53 -17.76
CA ASP A 202 13.89 -18.79 -17.61
C ASP A 202 14.14 -19.43 -16.24
N PRO A 203 14.42 -20.75 -16.16
CA PRO A 203 14.58 -21.45 -14.88
C PRO A 203 15.83 -21.01 -14.11
N GLU A 204 16.86 -20.53 -14.82
CA GLU A 204 18.08 -20.00 -14.20
C GLU A 204 17.81 -18.72 -13.41
N TRP A 205 16.97 -17.84 -13.94
CA TRP A 205 16.57 -16.61 -13.25
C TRP A 205 15.70 -16.91 -12.03
N GLU A 206 14.74 -17.82 -12.18
CA GLU A 206 13.90 -18.27 -11.08
C GLU A 206 14.77 -18.86 -9.96
N ALA A 207 15.74 -19.71 -10.27
CA ALA A 207 16.65 -20.30 -9.28
C ALA A 207 17.51 -19.25 -8.57
N ALA A 208 18.02 -18.26 -9.31
CA ALA A 208 18.85 -17.19 -8.75
C ALA A 208 18.08 -16.30 -7.75
N GLU A 209 16.85 -15.90 -8.10
CA GLU A 209 16.02 -15.01 -7.27
C GLU A 209 15.17 -15.74 -6.22
N ARG A 210 15.07 -17.07 -6.30
CA ARG A 210 14.21 -17.90 -5.44
C ARG A 210 14.40 -17.63 -3.95
N SER A 211 15.63 -17.57 -3.49
CA SER A 211 15.96 -17.37 -2.07
C SER A 211 15.40 -16.06 -1.52
N TYR A 212 15.50 -14.97 -2.30
CA TYR A 212 14.92 -13.68 -1.96
C TYR A 212 13.39 -13.73 -1.97
N MET A 213 12.80 -14.32 -3.01
CA MET A 213 11.35 -14.36 -3.17
C MET A 213 10.67 -15.21 -2.09
N GLU A 214 11.26 -16.36 -1.73
CA GLU A 214 10.79 -17.19 -0.63
C GLU A 214 10.83 -16.42 0.70
N LEU A 215 11.94 -15.74 1.01
CA LEU A 215 12.06 -14.89 2.20
C LEU A 215 11.04 -13.74 2.22
N ALA A 216 10.80 -13.09 1.08
CA ALA A 216 9.81 -12.02 0.98
C ALA A 216 8.39 -12.54 1.28
N ILE A 217 8.06 -13.74 0.80
CA ILE A 217 6.76 -14.36 1.03
C ILE A 217 6.58 -14.84 2.46
N THR A 218 7.62 -15.40 3.08
CA THR A 218 7.54 -15.76 4.51
C THR A 218 7.28 -14.51 5.36
N ASN A 219 7.92 -13.39 5.04
CA ASN A 219 7.65 -12.09 5.69
C ASN A 219 6.20 -11.62 5.45
N LEU A 220 5.72 -11.62 4.20
CA LEU A 220 4.33 -11.25 3.88
C LEU A 220 3.32 -12.13 4.63
N ASN A 221 3.58 -13.43 4.72
CA ASN A 221 2.73 -14.37 5.44
C ASN A 221 2.78 -14.18 6.96
N ALA A 222 3.90 -13.73 7.52
CA ALA A 222 4.00 -13.37 8.92
C ALA A 222 3.14 -12.14 9.25
N ILE A 223 3.21 -11.07 8.42
CA ILE A 223 2.36 -9.89 8.55
C ILE A 223 0.89 -10.29 8.38
N THR A 224 0.56 -11.09 7.36
CA THR A 224 -0.79 -11.60 7.11
C THR A 224 -1.35 -12.38 8.30
N ARG A 225 -0.53 -13.20 8.96
CA ARG A 225 -0.93 -13.93 10.17
C ARG A 225 -1.29 -12.96 11.30
N SER A 226 -0.43 -11.98 11.58
CA SER A 226 -0.72 -10.97 12.62
C SER A 226 -1.96 -10.12 12.31
N TYR A 227 -2.16 -9.77 11.04
CA TYR A 227 -3.36 -9.10 10.56
C TYR A 227 -4.62 -9.94 10.79
N ASN A 228 -4.61 -11.20 10.35
CA ASN A 228 -5.78 -12.09 10.45
C ASN A 228 -6.18 -12.42 11.89
N LEU A 229 -5.25 -12.34 12.85
CA LEU A 229 -5.56 -12.50 14.27
C LEU A 229 -6.35 -11.31 14.85
N MET A 230 -6.14 -10.11 14.30
CA MET A 230 -6.77 -8.88 14.78
C MET A 230 -7.99 -8.48 13.95
N ALA A 231 -8.08 -8.96 12.70
CA ALA A 231 -9.13 -8.61 11.76
C ALA A 231 -10.43 -9.41 12.01
N PRO A 232 -11.61 -8.80 11.78
CA PRO A 232 -12.88 -9.52 11.77
C PRO A 232 -12.91 -10.56 10.62
N GLU A 233 -13.74 -11.60 10.76
CA GLU A 233 -13.78 -12.75 9.84
C GLU A 233 -13.89 -12.36 8.36
N LEU A 234 -14.75 -11.40 8.04
CA LEU A 234 -14.97 -10.92 6.67
C LEU A 234 -13.73 -10.25 6.06
N ALA A 235 -12.89 -9.62 6.89
CA ALA A 235 -11.72 -8.88 6.44
C ALA A 235 -10.45 -9.75 6.34
N LYS A 236 -10.48 -11.00 6.82
CA LYS A 236 -9.32 -11.89 6.79
C LYS A 236 -8.83 -12.12 5.36
N LYS A 237 -7.50 -12.15 5.20
CA LYS A 237 -6.83 -12.28 3.90
C LYS A 237 -6.20 -13.67 3.74
N PRO A 238 -6.22 -14.25 2.52
CA PRO A 238 -5.53 -15.49 2.25
C PRO A 238 -4.02 -15.29 2.29
N TYR A 239 -3.28 -16.37 2.58
CA TYR A 239 -1.84 -16.36 2.49
C TYR A 239 -1.34 -16.20 1.05
N PHE A 240 -0.09 -15.72 0.93
CA PHE A 240 0.62 -15.54 -0.32
C PHE A 240 1.37 -16.83 -0.69
N SER A 241 1.32 -17.18 -1.97
CA SER A 241 2.08 -18.29 -2.55
C SER A 241 3.02 -17.77 -3.63
N LEU A 242 4.23 -18.34 -3.68
CA LEU A 242 5.29 -17.94 -4.61
C LEU A 242 4.86 -18.11 -6.06
N GLN A 243 4.31 -19.27 -6.37
CA GLN A 243 3.88 -19.60 -7.72
C GLN A 243 2.82 -18.60 -8.22
N ARG A 244 1.83 -18.26 -7.39
CA ARG A 244 0.78 -17.31 -7.79
C ARG A 244 1.33 -15.92 -8.05
N GLU A 245 2.27 -15.45 -7.25
CA GLU A 245 2.87 -14.12 -7.44
C GLU A 245 3.80 -14.09 -8.68
N LEU A 246 4.49 -15.19 -8.98
CA LEU A 246 5.25 -15.36 -10.23
C LEU A 246 4.33 -15.36 -11.44
N ASP A 247 3.31 -16.21 -11.44
CA ASP A 247 2.32 -16.30 -12.52
C ASP A 247 1.70 -14.93 -12.79
N ASN A 248 1.28 -14.21 -11.74
CA ASN A 248 0.76 -12.85 -11.86
C ASN A 248 1.79 -11.88 -12.46
N CYS A 249 3.04 -11.95 -12.01
CA CYS A 249 4.12 -11.11 -12.55
C CYS A 249 4.30 -11.35 -14.05
N PHE A 250 4.35 -12.62 -14.47
CA PHE A 250 4.52 -13.00 -15.85
C PHE A 250 3.37 -12.51 -16.73
N ALA A 251 2.12 -12.72 -16.28
CA ALA A 251 0.94 -12.27 -17.01
C ALA A 251 0.83 -10.74 -17.09
N GLU A 252 1.32 -10.00 -16.09
CA GLU A 252 1.37 -8.54 -16.12
C GLU A 252 2.47 -7.99 -17.03
N VAL A 253 3.67 -8.60 -17.00
CA VAL A 253 4.84 -8.09 -17.72
C VAL A 253 4.82 -8.46 -19.19
N ALA A 254 4.32 -9.65 -19.56
CA ALA A 254 4.33 -10.16 -20.92
C ALA A 254 3.83 -9.17 -21.99
N PRO A 255 2.63 -8.55 -21.86
CA PRO A 255 2.16 -7.58 -22.85
C PRO A 255 2.98 -6.29 -22.89
N LEU A 256 3.73 -5.96 -21.82
CA LEU A 256 4.54 -4.75 -21.75
C LEU A 256 5.92 -4.93 -22.40
N LEU A 257 6.35 -6.17 -22.69
CA LEU A 257 7.72 -6.44 -23.14
C LEU A 257 8.05 -5.80 -24.50
N ALA A 258 7.12 -5.82 -25.45
CA ALA A 258 7.33 -5.24 -26.78
C ALA A 258 7.62 -3.73 -26.69
N ASP A 259 6.83 -3.00 -25.89
CA ASP A 259 7.03 -1.57 -25.66
C ASP A 259 8.35 -1.29 -24.93
N VAL A 260 8.73 -2.15 -23.99
CA VAL A 260 9.97 -2.00 -23.23
C VAL A 260 11.20 -2.18 -24.13
N ILE A 261 11.15 -3.13 -25.06
CA ILE A 261 12.21 -3.33 -26.05
C ILE A 261 12.31 -2.09 -26.94
N LYS A 262 11.18 -1.59 -27.45
CA LYS A 262 11.12 -0.36 -28.25
C LYS A 262 11.70 0.84 -27.52
N GLN A 263 11.27 1.08 -26.26
CA GLN A 263 11.78 2.16 -25.42
C GLN A 263 13.27 2.03 -25.13
N ARG A 264 13.76 0.80 -24.96
CA ARG A 264 15.16 0.52 -24.70
C ARG A 264 16.03 0.73 -25.92
N ALA A 265 15.55 0.37 -27.12
CA ALA A 265 16.21 0.65 -28.38
C ALA A 265 16.24 2.16 -28.68
N ALA A 266 15.17 2.88 -28.32
CA ALA A 266 15.12 4.34 -28.46
C ALA A 266 16.02 5.09 -27.46
N LYS A 267 16.40 4.46 -26.34
CA LYS A 267 17.23 5.09 -25.31
C LYS A 267 18.71 5.01 -25.73
N PRO A 268 19.42 6.14 -25.92
CA PRO A 268 20.82 6.11 -26.34
C PRO A 268 21.68 5.42 -25.28
N VAL A 269 22.53 4.50 -25.74
CA VAL A 269 23.53 3.79 -24.93
C VAL A 269 24.53 4.82 -24.43
N GLY A 270 24.43 5.24 -23.17
CA GLY A 270 25.34 6.23 -22.58
C GLY A 270 24.69 7.42 -21.90
N ALA A 271 23.35 7.46 -21.78
CA ALA A 271 22.70 8.35 -20.82
C ALA A 271 23.07 7.92 -19.38
N ARG A 272 24.29 8.22 -18.95
CA ARG A 272 24.75 8.16 -17.56
C ARG A 272 23.67 8.84 -16.74
N ILE A 273 23.14 8.12 -15.77
CA ILE A 273 22.28 8.68 -14.74
C ILE A 273 23.15 9.74 -14.06
N LYS A 274 23.00 11.01 -14.45
CA LYS A 274 23.54 12.10 -13.64
C LYS A 274 22.90 11.91 -12.26
N PRO A 275 23.69 11.85 -11.17
CA PRO A 275 23.10 11.77 -9.84
C PRO A 275 22.08 12.91 -9.74
N VAL A 276 20.85 12.56 -9.40
CA VAL A 276 19.76 13.53 -9.21
C VAL A 276 20.16 14.36 -8.00
N THR A 277 20.84 15.48 -8.23
CA THR A 277 20.96 16.54 -7.24
C THR A 277 19.56 17.02 -6.95
N ARG A 278 19.12 16.86 -5.70
CA ARG A 278 17.88 17.48 -5.21
C ARG A 278 17.94 18.97 -5.52
N PRO A 279 16.83 19.64 -5.90
CA PRO A 279 16.84 21.09 -6.05
C PRO A 279 17.20 21.70 -4.69
N MET A 280 18.42 22.24 -4.61
CA MET A 280 18.95 22.92 -3.43
C MET A 280 18.10 24.16 -3.15
N GLY A 281 17.69 24.33 -1.90
CA GLY A 281 16.85 25.46 -1.48
C GLY A 281 17.58 26.79 -1.66
N ILE A 282 16.82 27.85 -1.94
CA ILE A 282 17.32 29.21 -2.18
C ILE A 282 18.17 29.74 -1.01
N LEU A 283 17.96 29.23 0.21
CA LEU A 283 18.73 29.58 1.42
C LEU A 283 20.21 29.14 1.33
N GLU A 284 20.51 28.06 0.60
CA GLU A 284 21.88 27.55 0.46
C GLU A 284 22.67 28.30 -0.63
N LYS A 285 21.96 28.96 -1.57
CA LYS A 285 22.57 29.79 -2.61
C LYS A 285 23.16 31.09 -2.07
N LEU A 286 22.64 31.61 -0.96
CA LEU A 286 23.15 32.83 -0.32
C LEU A 286 24.30 32.55 0.68
N GLY A 287 24.41 31.31 1.19
CA GLY A 287 25.52 30.91 2.07
C GLY A 287 26.80 30.51 1.34
N SER A 288 26.74 30.30 0.01
CA SER A 288 27.83 29.75 -0.80
C SER A 288 28.66 30.80 -1.56
N GLU A 289 28.40 32.10 -1.41
CA GLU A 289 29.16 33.16 -2.09
C GLU A 289 30.52 33.46 -1.42
N GLY A 290 30.84 32.83 -0.29
CA GLY A 290 32.04 33.13 0.51
C GLY A 290 33.09 32.02 0.66
N ARG A 291 32.90 30.82 0.11
CA ARG A 291 33.93 29.75 0.19
C ARG A 291 34.19 29.11 -1.17
N GLY A 292 35.41 29.30 -1.64
CA GLY A 292 35.92 28.77 -2.90
C GLY A 292 35.71 27.27 -3.05
N SER A 293 35.59 26.87 -4.31
CA SER A 293 35.49 25.49 -4.76
C SER A 293 36.50 24.57 -4.06
N VAL A 294 36.01 23.74 -3.15
CA VAL A 294 36.81 22.66 -2.54
C VAL A 294 37.00 21.57 -3.59
N ARG A 295 38.16 21.56 -4.25
CA ARG A 295 38.62 20.40 -5.00
C ARG A 295 38.94 19.30 -3.99
N VAL A 296 38.05 18.31 -3.90
CA VAL A 296 38.31 17.09 -3.14
C VAL A 296 39.29 16.25 -3.94
N THR A 297 40.58 16.38 -3.63
CA THR A 297 41.58 15.38 -4.00
C THR A 297 41.55 14.27 -2.95
N GLU A 298 41.23 13.04 -3.36
CA GLU A 298 41.38 11.87 -2.49
C GLU A 298 42.87 11.69 -2.16
N SER A 299 43.27 12.05 -0.94
CA SER A 299 44.59 11.72 -0.42
C SER A 299 44.55 10.31 0.16
N ALA A 300 45.41 9.41 -0.34
CA ALA A 300 45.60 8.04 0.12
C ALA A 300 46.36 7.97 1.46
N ALA A 301 45.79 8.54 2.52
CA ALA A 301 46.24 8.35 3.88
C ALA A 301 45.11 7.73 4.72
N PRO A 302 45.41 6.80 5.65
CA PRO A 302 44.39 6.07 6.39
C PRO A 302 43.56 7.05 7.23
N HIS A 303 42.25 7.08 6.97
CA HIS A 303 41.32 7.95 7.65
C HIS A 303 41.20 7.58 9.13
N TYR A 304 41.34 8.59 9.98
CA TYR A 304 41.09 8.51 11.41
C TYR A 304 39.71 7.90 11.65
N GLY A 305 39.71 6.68 12.18
CA GLY A 305 38.51 5.86 12.27
C GLY A 305 37.73 6.16 13.55
N PHE A 306 36.42 5.91 13.54
CA PHE A 306 35.56 5.98 14.75
C PHE A 306 36.15 5.17 15.92
N ARG A 307 36.87 4.07 15.64
CA ARG A 307 37.57 3.29 16.66
C ARG A 307 38.75 4.00 17.30
N GLU A 308 39.48 4.83 16.55
CA GLU A 308 40.59 5.63 17.07
C GLU A 308 40.05 6.81 17.88
N PHE A 309 38.98 7.45 17.39
CA PHE A 309 38.25 8.49 18.11
C PHE A 309 37.75 8.03 19.49
N TRP A 310 37.15 6.84 19.59
CA TRP A 310 36.71 6.29 20.87
C TRP A 310 37.86 5.86 21.78
N LYS A 311 39.00 5.45 21.20
CA LYS A 311 40.20 5.09 21.95
C LYS A 311 40.88 6.32 22.57
N ASP A 312 40.84 7.48 21.90
CA ASP A 312 41.33 8.75 22.45
C ASP A 312 40.43 9.33 23.55
N ILE A 313 39.11 9.16 23.44
CA ILE A 313 38.17 9.69 24.44
C ILE A 313 38.18 8.87 25.74
N TRP A 314 38.49 7.57 25.67
CA TRP A 314 38.44 6.67 26.84
C TRP A 314 39.80 6.08 27.25
N GLY A 315 40.85 6.34 26.48
CA GLY A 315 42.23 5.99 26.80
C GLY A 315 42.87 7.03 27.72
N ALA A 316 42.80 6.76 29.01
CA ALA A 316 43.28 7.62 30.10
C ALA A 316 44.76 8.09 29.99
N PRO A 317 45.10 9.22 30.65
CA PRO A 317 46.45 9.78 30.72
C PRO A 317 47.40 8.91 31.55
N LYS A 318 48.68 8.88 31.16
CA LYS A 318 49.79 8.47 32.04
C LYS A 318 50.76 9.64 32.19
N SER A 319 50.84 10.13 33.44
CA SER A 319 51.89 10.94 34.07
C SER A 319 52.41 12.16 33.31
#